data_AF-A0AAU6QSM1-F1
#
_entry.id   AF-A0AAU6QSM1-F1
#
_cell.length_a   1.000
_cell.length_b   1.000
_cell.length_c   1.000
_cell.angle_alpha   90.00
_cell.angle_beta   90.00
_cell.angle_gamma   90.00
#
_symmetry.space_group_name_H-M   'P 1'
#
loop_
_entity.id
_entity.type
_entity.pdbx_description
1 polymer ?
#
loop_
_entity_poly.entity_id
_entity_poly.type
_entity_poly.pdbx_seq_one_letter_code
_entity_poly.pdbx_strand_id
1 'polypeptide(L)'
;MSDSPSYLRLPSALSKRPLAVISPSLDDDQFAAHQVEFIKHVFGYCAYLRERSRETPMSDAFLSVFVNLFDAMDANAPDDARRCAGQLLKIFRVVIPEFDLELRTQLAPHLPPDIETQVLEKS
;
A
#
# COMPACT_ATOMS: atom_id res chain seq x y z
N MET A 1 -32.01 -11.56 13.68
CA MET A 1 -30.76 -11.61 12.91
C MET A 1 -29.66 -11.23 13.88
N SER A 2 -28.74 -12.14 14.17
CA SER A 2 -27.66 -11.85 15.11
C SER A 2 -26.63 -10.98 14.39
N ASP A 3 -26.62 -9.68 14.65
CA ASP A 3 -25.53 -8.76 14.28
C ASP A 3 -24.28 -9.17 15.06
N SER A 4 -23.62 -10.21 14.56
CA SER A 4 -22.30 -10.55 15.05
C SER A 4 -21.35 -9.48 14.52
N PRO A 5 -20.63 -8.77 15.40
CA PRO A 5 -19.69 -7.74 14.97
C PRO A 5 -18.66 -8.37 14.03
N SER A 6 -18.48 -7.75 12.86
CA SER A 6 -17.37 -8.11 11.97
C SER A 6 -16.07 -7.53 12.51
N TYR A 7 -14.97 -8.25 12.31
CA TYR A 7 -13.67 -7.86 12.84
C TYR A 7 -12.63 -7.72 11.73
N LEU A 8 -11.74 -6.74 11.89
CA LEU A 8 -10.57 -6.48 11.06
C LEU A 8 -9.32 -6.85 11.86
N ARG A 9 -8.41 -7.60 11.24
CA ARG A 9 -7.06 -7.79 11.76
C ARG A 9 -6.20 -6.56 11.49
N LEU A 10 -5.63 -5.99 12.54
CA LEU A 10 -4.71 -4.86 12.43
C LEU A 10 -3.25 -5.34 12.34
N PRO A 11 -2.39 -4.65 11.57
CA PRO A 11 -0.96 -4.87 11.60
C PRO A 11 -0.40 -4.70 13.02
N SER A 12 0.58 -5.53 13.39
CA SER A 12 1.22 -5.47 14.70
C SER A 12 1.93 -4.14 14.96
N ALA A 13 2.33 -3.44 13.90
CA ALA A 13 2.90 -2.10 13.98
C ALA A 13 1.89 -1.06 14.52
N LEU A 14 0.59 -1.26 14.29
CA LEU A 14 -0.46 -0.33 14.71
C LEU A 14 -1.10 -0.69 16.05
N SER A 15 -1.19 -1.98 16.38
CA SER A 15 -1.87 -2.41 17.60
C SER A 15 -1.30 -3.71 18.16
N LYS A 16 -1.14 -3.76 19.49
CA LYS A 16 -0.84 -5.00 20.24
C LYS A 16 -2.05 -5.92 20.33
N ARG A 17 -3.26 -5.41 20.06
CA ARG A 17 -4.49 -6.21 19.96
C ARG A 17 -4.78 -6.46 18.49
N PRO A 18 -4.79 -7.73 18.05
CA PRO A 18 -4.81 -8.04 16.62
C PRO A 18 -6.17 -7.79 15.98
N LEU A 19 -7.27 -7.66 16.73
CA LEU A 19 -8.62 -7.50 16.18
C LEU A 19 -9.23 -6.14 16.56
N ALA A 20 -9.76 -5.45 15.56
CA ALA A 20 -10.58 -4.26 15.70
C ALA A 20 -12.00 -4.55 15.18
N VAL A 21 -13.01 -3.90 15.74
CA VAL A 21 -14.39 -4.01 15.25
C VAL A 21 -14.53 -3.17 13.98
N ILE A 22 -15.15 -3.72 12.94
CA ILE A 22 -15.43 -2.99 11.70
C ILE A 22 -16.58 -2.02 11.95
N SER A 23 -16.41 -0.79 11.47
CA SER A 23 -17.49 0.21 11.44
C SER A 23 -18.70 -0.31 10.64
N PRO A 24 -19.91 0.23 10.87
CA PRO A 24 -21.05 -0.02 9.99
C PRO A 24 -20.71 0.39 8.54
N SER A 25 -21.46 -0.17 7.58
CA SER A 25 -21.34 0.21 6.17
C SER A 25 -21.56 1.70 5.98
N LEU A 26 -20.69 2.32 5.19
CA LEU A 26 -20.75 3.74 4.84
C LEU A 26 -21.35 3.90 3.44
N ASP A 27 -22.06 5.00 3.22
CA ASP A 27 -22.39 5.46 1.87
C ASP A 27 -21.20 6.22 1.23
N ASP A 28 -21.34 6.57 -0.05
CA ASP A 28 -20.27 7.20 -0.84
C ASP A 28 -19.85 8.57 -0.28
N ASP A 29 -20.81 9.37 0.19
CA ASP A 29 -20.55 10.71 0.73
C ASP A 29 -19.84 10.63 2.08
N GLN A 30 -20.28 9.72 2.95
CA GLN A 30 -19.63 9.42 4.21
C GLN A 30 -18.21 8.92 3.97
N PHE A 31 -18.03 7.99 3.04
CA PHE A 31 -16.71 7.47 2.70
C PHE A 31 -15.78 8.57 2.19
N ALA A 32 -16.26 9.45 1.31
CA ALA A 32 -15.49 10.60 0.82
C ALA A 32 -15.10 11.57 1.96
N ALA A 33 -16.01 11.86 2.89
CA ALA A 33 -15.71 12.68 4.06
C ALA A 33 -14.62 12.04 4.94
N HIS A 34 -14.70 10.73 5.17
CA HIS A 34 -13.67 9.99 5.91
C HIS A 34 -12.32 9.96 5.20
N GLN A 35 -12.29 9.91 3.86
CA GLN A 35 -11.04 10.03 3.09
C GLN A 35 -10.38 11.39 3.28
N VAL A 36 -11.16 12.49 3.26
CA VAL A 36 -10.62 13.83 3.51
C VAL A 36 -10.02 13.93 4.91
N GLU A 37 -10.72 13.43 5.93
CA GLU A 37 -10.21 13.43 7.29
C GLU A 37 -8.96 12.57 7.42
N PHE A 38 -8.92 11.38 6.83
CA PHE A 38 -7.72 10.56 6.79
C PHE A 38 -6.53 11.30 6.20
N ILE A 39 -6.70 11.95 5.04
CA ILE A 39 -5.64 12.74 4.39
C ILE A 39 -5.14 13.85 5.32
N LYS A 40 -6.04 14.60 5.97
CA LYS A 40 -5.65 15.63 6.95
C LYS A 40 -4.79 15.08 8.07
N HIS A 41 -5.11 13.91 8.61
CA HIS A 41 -4.32 13.26 9.66
C HIS A 41 -2.91 12.88 9.19
N VAL A 42 -2.77 12.36 7.96
CA VAL A 42 -1.46 12.04 7.38
C VAL A 42 -0.61 13.31 7.25
N PHE A 43 -1.18 14.41 6.76
CA PHE A 43 -0.48 15.69 6.67
C PHE A 43 -0.15 16.30 8.04
N GLY A 44 -1.00 16.10 9.05
CA GLY A 44 -0.69 16.44 10.44
C GLY A 44 0.54 15.68 10.96
N TYR A 45 0.64 14.38 10.66
CA TYR A 45 1.81 13.57 11.02
C TYR A 45 3.07 14.03 10.27
N CYS A 46 2.97 14.41 8.99
CA CYS A 46 4.07 15.04 8.26
C CYS A 46 4.59 16.31 8.97
N ALA A 47 3.70 17.16 9.48
CA ALA A 47 4.08 18.37 10.22
C ALA A 47 4.84 18.00 11.51
N TYR A 48 4.33 17.04 12.28
CA TYR A 48 5.03 16.52 13.45
C TYR A 48 6.43 15.96 13.12
N LEU A 49 6.59 15.21 12.02
CA LEU A 49 7.89 14.69 11.61
C LEU A 49 8.87 15.80 11.20
N ARG A 50 8.38 16.88 10.57
CA ARG A 50 9.18 18.08 10.24
C ARG A 50 9.72 18.75 11.49
N GLU A 51 8.88 18.92 12.51
CA GLU A 51 9.28 19.51 13.80
C GLU A 51 10.39 18.70 14.49
N ARG A 52 10.49 17.40 14.17
CA ARG A 52 11.55 16.50 14.65
C ARG A 52 12.75 16.38 13.72
N SER A 53 12.89 17.32 12.77
CA SER A 53 14.01 17.39 11.83
C SER A 53 14.21 16.11 11.01
N ARG A 54 13.12 15.39 10.69
CA ARG A 54 13.18 14.31 9.70
C ARG A 54 13.46 14.88 8.32
N GLU A 55 14.30 14.18 7.56
CA GLU A 55 14.77 14.61 6.24
C GLU A 55 13.66 14.56 5.18
N THR A 56 12.89 13.47 5.15
CA THR A 56 11.84 13.22 4.15
C THR A 56 10.48 12.93 4.81
N PRO A 57 9.92 13.86 5.60
CA PRO A 57 8.77 13.63 6.47
C PRO A 57 7.49 13.26 5.73
N MET A 58 7.34 13.74 4.49
CA MET A 58 6.22 13.34 3.62
C MET A 58 6.37 11.88 3.19
N SER A 59 7.53 11.50 2.65
CA SER A 59 7.79 10.13 2.24
C SER A 59 7.67 9.16 3.43
N ASP A 60 8.22 9.52 4.58
CA ASP A 60 8.15 8.72 5.82
C ASP A 60 6.70 8.46 6.25
N ALA A 61 5.86 9.50 6.28
CA ALA A 61 4.46 9.38 6.69
C ALA A 61 3.64 8.55 5.70
N PHE A 62 3.73 8.87 4.40
CA PHE A 62 2.95 8.18 3.37
C PHE A 62 3.39 6.73 3.20
N LEU A 63 4.70 6.44 3.23
CA LEU A 63 5.20 5.07 3.13
C LEU A 63 4.73 4.22 4.31
N SER A 64 4.78 4.75 5.54
CA SER A 64 4.25 4.07 6.73
C SER A 64 2.76 3.74 6.58
N VAL A 65 1.97 4.69 6.07
CA VAL A 65 0.54 4.48 5.81
C VAL A 65 0.31 3.37 4.77
N PHE A 66 1.03 3.40 3.65
CA PHE A 66 0.88 2.39 2.60
C PHE A 66 1.24 0.99 3.10
N VAL A 67 2.37 0.85 3.80
CA VAL A 67 2.81 -0.45 4.37
C VAL A 67 1.73 -1.01 5.30
N ASN A 68 1.25 -0.21 6.24
CA ASN A 68 0.22 -0.66 7.18
C ASN A 68 -1.10 -1.01 6.48
N LEU A 69 -1.49 -0.28 5.43
CA LEU A 69 -2.69 -0.58 4.66
C LEU A 69 -2.56 -1.91 3.91
N PHE A 70 -1.41 -2.17 3.26
CA PHE A 70 -1.17 -3.44 2.57
C PHE A 70 -1.12 -4.62 3.53
N ASP A 71 -0.45 -4.47 4.67
CA ASP A 71 -0.41 -5.51 5.72
C ASP A 71 -1.83 -5.82 6.23
N ALA A 72 -2.66 -4.79 6.45
CA ALA A 72 -4.04 -4.97 6.86
C ALA A 72 -4.87 -5.66 5.77
N MET A 73 -4.69 -5.29 4.50
CA MET A 73 -5.40 -5.93 3.39
C MET A 73 -5.01 -7.41 3.23
N ASP A 74 -3.72 -7.73 3.27
CA ASP A 74 -3.24 -9.11 3.13
C ASP A 74 -3.74 -10.00 4.28
N ALA A 75 -3.72 -9.48 5.52
CA ALA A 75 -4.16 -10.23 6.71
C ALA A 75 -5.67 -10.54 6.74
N ASN A 76 -6.49 -9.80 5.98
CA ASN A 76 -7.95 -9.89 6.01
C ASN A 76 -8.57 -10.39 4.70
N ALA A 77 -7.96 -10.10 3.54
CA ALA A 77 -8.47 -10.45 2.21
C ALA A 77 -7.30 -10.61 1.20
N PRO A 78 -6.50 -11.69 1.32
CA PRO A 78 -5.23 -11.82 0.59
C PRO A 78 -5.40 -11.91 -0.93
N ASP A 79 -6.49 -12.51 -1.43
CA ASP A 79 -6.78 -12.55 -2.87
C ASP A 79 -7.06 -11.15 -3.43
N ASP A 80 -7.84 -10.35 -2.72
CA ASP A 80 -8.15 -8.98 -3.14
C ASP A 80 -6.96 -8.05 -2.93
N ALA A 81 -6.13 -8.29 -1.90
CA ALA A 81 -4.87 -7.59 -1.72
C ALA A 81 -3.93 -7.77 -2.92
N ARG A 82 -3.77 -9.00 -3.41
CA ARG A 82 -2.98 -9.29 -4.63
C ARG A 82 -3.54 -8.57 -5.86
N ARG A 83 -4.86 -8.56 -6.02
CA ARG A 83 -5.51 -7.84 -7.14
C ARG A 83 -5.27 -6.34 -7.05
N CYS A 84 -5.46 -5.76 -5.87
CA CYS A 84 -5.23 -4.34 -5.62
C CYS A 84 -3.77 -3.95 -5.90
N ALA A 85 -2.79 -4.71 -5.40
CA ALA A 85 -1.38 -4.48 -5.68
C ALA A 85 -1.08 -4.50 -7.19
N GLY A 86 -1.64 -5.47 -7.93
CA GLY A 86 -1.50 -5.53 -9.39
C GLY A 86 -2.11 -4.32 -10.12
N GLN A 87 -3.23 -3.79 -9.63
CA GLN A 87 -3.82 -2.56 -10.16
C GLN A 87 -2.97 -1.33 -9.84
N LEU A 88 -2.45 -1.21 -8.62
CA LEU A 88 -1.61 -0.09 -8.23
C LEU A 88 -0.30 -0.05 -9.04
N LEU A 89 0.34 -1.20 -9.28
CA LEU A 89 1.51 -1.28 -10.14
C LEU A 89 1.22 -0.77 -11.56
N LYS A 90 0.05 -1.06 -12.11
CA LYS A 90 -0.36 -0.51 -13.42
C LYS A 90 -0.53 1.00 -13.37
N ILE A 91 -1.10 1.53 -12.29
CA ILE A 91 -1.23 2.98 -12.10
C ILE A 91 0.15 3.64 -12.00
N PHE A 92 1.06 3.07 -11.21
CA PHE A 92 2.42 3.59 -11.08
C PHE A 92 3.18 3.61 -12.40
N ARG A 93 3.03 2.60 -13.26
CA ARG A 93 3.60 2.63 -14.62
C ARG A 93 3.08 3.78 -15.49
N VAL A 94 1.82 4.17 -15.30
CA VAL A 94 1.23 5.28 -16.06
C VAL A 94 1.67 6.64 -15.50
N VAL A 95 1.77 6.75 -14.18
CA VAL A 95 2.08 8.02 -13.48
C VAL A 95 3.59 8.29 -13.39
N ILE A 96 4.40 7.23 -13.37
CA ILE A 96 5.87 7.26 -13.25
C ILE A 96 6.43 6.48 -14.44
N PRO A 97 6.67 7.13 -15.59
CA PRO A 97 7.14 6.45 -16.81
C PRO A 97 8.45 5.67 -16.63
N GLU A 98 9.32 6.12 -15.71
CA GLU A 98 10.62 5.51 -15.41
C GLU A 98 10.52 4.23 -14.56
N PHE A 99 9.34 3.94 -13.99
CA PHE A 99 9.12 2.81 -13.09
C PHE A 99 9.45 1.44 -13.74
N ASP A 100 9.24 1.30 -15.05
CA ASP A 100 9.55 0.07 -15.78
C ASP A 100 11.04 -0.12 -16.05
N LEU A 101 11.85 0.96 -16.04
CA LEU A 101 13.30 0.89 -16.24
C LEU A 101 13.98 0.34 -14.98
N GLU A 102 13.60 0.84 -13.80
CA GLU A 102 14.17 0.44 -12.52
C GLU A 102 13.84 -1.00 -12.14
N LEU A 103 12.60 -1.46 -12.40
CA LEU A 103 12.20 -2.85 -12.15
C LEU A 103 13.02 -3.83 -13.00
N ARG A 104 13.29 -3.50 -14.27
CA ARG A 104 14.12 -4.31 -15.16
C ARG A 104 15.59 -4.32 -14.74
N THR A 105 16.13 -3.17 -14.35
CA THR A 105 17.52 -3.06 -13.88
C THR A 105 17.76 -3.78 -12.55
N GLN A 106 16.76 -3.84 -11.65
CA GLN A 106 16.85 -4.60 -10.40
C GLN A 106 16.63 -6.11 -10.56
N LEU A 107 15.92 -6.55 -11.59
CA LEU A 107 15.72 -7.98 -11.89
C LEU A 107 16.83 -8.59 -12.77
N ALA A 108 17.55 -7.77 -13.54
CA ALA A 108 18.69 -8.18 -14.37
C ALA A 108 19.83 -8.91 -13.61
N PRO A 109 20.19 -8.58 -12.35
CA PRO A 109 21.25 -9.28 -11.62
C PRO A 109 20.83 -10.68 -11.12
N HIS A 110 19.55 -11.04 -11.24
CA HIS A 110 18.98 -12.28 -10.70
C HIS A 110 18.47 -13.24 -11.78
N LEU A 111 18.72 -12.96 -13.05
CA LEU A 111 18.43 -13.89 -14.14
C LEU A 111 19.62 -14.86 -14.29
N PRO A 112 19.42 -16.18 -14.15
CA PRO A 112 20.43 -17.16 -14.53
C PRO A 112 20.78 -16.98 -16.02
N PRO A 113 22.05 -17.19 -16.42
CA PRO A 113 22.55 -16.96 -17.78
C PRO A 113 21.84 -17.78 -18.88
N ASP A 114 21.00 -18.76 -18.50
CA ASP A 114 20.32 -19.66 -19.42
C ASP A 114 19.09 -19.06 -20.13
N ILE A 115 18.74 -17.80 -19.87
CA ILE A 115 17.57 -17.12 -20.49
C ILE A 115 17.97 -16.06 -21.53
N GLU A 116 19.21 -15.53 -21.50
CA GLU A 116 19.66 -14.53 -22.48
C GLU A 116 19.63 -15.04 -23.93
N THR A 117 19.84 -16.34 -24.13
CA THR A 117 19.83 -16.96 -25.47
C THR A 117 18.44 -17.07 -26.09
N GLN A 118 17.36 -17.06 -25.30
CA GLN A 118 16.00 -17.20 -25.85
C GLN A 118 15.35 -15.87 -26.23
N VAL A 119 15.90 -14.74 -25.78
CA VAL A 119 15.38 -13.40 -26.10
C VAL A 119 16.02 -12.86 -27.39
N LEU A 120 17.26 -13.26 -27.70
CA LEU A 120 17.97 -12.77 -28.89
C LEU A 120 17.56 -13.48 -30.20
N GLU A 121 16.97 -14.68 -30.15
CA GLU A 121 16.53 -15.42 -31.35
C GLU A 121 15.13 -15.06 -31.88
N LYS A 122 14.40 -14.16 -31.21
CA LYS A 122 13.06 -13.71 -31.64
C LYS A 122 12.96 -12.23 -31.99
N SER A 123 14.08 -11.54 -32.22
CA SER A 123 14.11 -10.21 -32.84
C SER A 123 14.42 -10.29 -34.33
#